data_AF-A0A1V5D6V0-F1
#
_entry.id   AF-A0A1V5D6V0-F1
#
_cell.length_a   1.000
_cell.length_b   1.000
_cell.length_c   1.000
_cell.angle_alpha   90.00
_cell.angle_beta   90.00
_cell.angle_gamma   90.00
#
_symmetry.space_group_name_H-M   'P 1'
#
loop_
_entity.id
_entity.type
_entity.pdbx_description
1 polymer ?
#
loop_
_entity_poly.entity_id
_entity_poly.type
_entity_poly.pdbx_seq_one_letter_code
_entity_poly.pdbx_strand_id
1 'polypeptide(L)'
;MVFKLERIRDDATADIQRSQREIEKSENTVRKSEDIIRQAQQKKNVQAEMIAQQASRTAQEATIKNKELKRLAKLKKRRAEEALAYIKMGGKDPEARVERVEFENNRPEWTKGQKELIGKRLAERNPYIDPIYASLKTNAPPPLPPRNYDGLKPGDVLLIEPESKEGMSTWDKIKESAKDSAFWINAGDRLSSVSSSPASHTVLFLKEVNGKKLFLDHTPEMGSRVISEDEFRKAYGHRDALVAQPVREVETAKIWEAARELVKREAQIQRNKSDRLIDRSGYGLYGNDNLVCSEASRWVLVNSGLKIPETASPLKRLLGIHYGPANFFSDEYNFIITPLYAASK
;
A
#
# COMPACT_ATOMS: atom_id res chain seq x y z
N MET A 1 -1.07 -16.76 -8.09
CA MET A 1 -2.35 -16.76 -8.83
C MET A 1 -2.51 -17.99 -9.72
N VAL A 2 -1.67 -18.17 -10.76
CA VAL A 2 -1.72 -19.33 -11.67
C VAL A 2 -1.70 -20.67 -10.92
N PHE A 3 -0.79 -20.81 -9.96
CA PHE A 3 -0.69 -22.00 -9.10
C PHE A 3 -2.00 -22.38 -8.38
N LYS A 4 -2.83 -21.40 -8.02
CA LYS A 4 -4.09 -21.63 -7.30
C LYS A 4 -5.16 -22.19 -8.24
N LEU A 5 -5.24 -21.67 -9.46
CA LEU A 5 -6.14 -22.21 -10.49
C LEU A 5 -5.69 -23.60 -10.96
N GLU A 6 -4.38 -23.84 -11.07
CA GLU A 6 -3.83 -25.16 -11.37
C GLU A 6 -4.22 -26.18 -10.29
N ARG A 7 -4.09 -25.81 -9.02
CA ARG A 7 -4.55 -26.65 -7.91
C ARG A 7 -6.05 -26.96 -7.98
N ILE A 8 -6.91 -25.96 -8.23
CA ILE A 8 -8.37 -26.17 -8.38
C ILE A 8 -8.67 -27.13 -9.54
N ARG A 9 -7.98 -26.99 -10.67
CA ARG A 9 -8.12 -27.88 -11.84
C ARG A 9 -7.70 -29.31 -11.50
N ASP A 10 -6.60 -29.47 -10.78
CA ASP A 10 -6.03 -30.77 -10.45
C ASP A 10 -6.88 -31.50 -9.41
N ASP A 11 -7.31 -30.80 -8.37
CA ASP A 11 -8.26 -31.31 -7.36
C ASP A 11 -9.58 -31.75 -8.02
N ALA A 12 -10.14 -30.91 -8.91
CA ALA A 12 -11.35 -31.24 -9.66
C ALA A 12 -11.16 -32.45 -10.59
N THR A 13 -9.96 -32.62 -11.17
CA THR A 13 -9.63 -33.78 -11.99
C THR A 13 -9.57 -35.06 -11.15
N ALA A 14 -8.98 -35.00 -9.96
CA ALA A 14 -8.96 -36.12 -9.02
C ALA A 14 -10.38 -36.51 -8.58
N ASP A 15 -11.26 -35.54 -8.31
CA ASP A 15 -12.66 -35.77 -7.92
C ASP A 15 -13.48 -36.41 -9.05
N ILE A 16 -13.25 -36.02 -10.30
CA ILE A 16 -13.88 -36.64 -11.47
C ILE A 16 -13.48 -38.12 -11.55
N GLN A 17 -12.20 -38.44 -11.40
CA GLN A 17 -11.69 -39.81 -11.45
C GLN A 17 -12.21 -40.66 -10.29
N ARG A 18 -12.27 -40.07 -9.08
CA ARG A 18 -12.85 -40.74 -7.90
C ARG A 18 -14.32 -41.06 -8.13
N SER A 19 -15.12 -40.07 -8.53
CA SER A 19 -16.55 -40.25 -8.80
C SER A 19 -16.81 -41.27 -9.90
N GLN A 20 -15.97 -41.31 -10.95
CA GLN A 20 -16.06 -42.30 -12.01
C GLN A 20 -15.88 -43.74 -11.48
N ARG A 21 -14.83 -43.97 -10.68
CA ARG A 21 -14.58 -45.29 -10.08
C ARG A 21 -15.74 -45.75 -9.18
N GLU A 22 -16.34 -44.84 -8.41
CA GLU A 22 -17.47 -45.16 -7.53
C GLU A 22 -18.78 -45.39 -8.28
N ILE A 23 -18.98 -44.75 -9.44
CA ILE A 23 -20.08 -45.05 -10.36
C ILE A 23 -19.92 -46.48 -10.90
N GLU A 24 -18.74 -46.83 -11.41
CA GLU A 24 -18.48 -48.16 -11.97
C GLU A 24 -18.68 -49.28 -10.93
N LYS A 25 -18.22 -49.06 -9.69
CA LYS A 25 -18.46 -49.98 -8.57
C LYS A 25 -19.95 -50.14 -8.28
N SER A 26 -20.69 -49.04 -8.20
CA SER A 26 -22.13 -49.06 -7.94
C SER A 26 -22.90 -49.77 -9.06
N GLU A 27 -22.56 -49.50 -10.32
CA GLU A 27 -23.17 -50.14 -11.49
C GLU A 27 -22.86 -51.65 -11.56
N ASN A 28 -21.70 -52.09 -11.07
CA ASN A 28 -21.39 -53.50 -10.93
C ASN A 28 -22.24 -54.15 -9.82
N THR A 29 -22.41 -53.47 -8.68
CA THR A 29 -23.27 -53.93 -7.59
C THR A 29 -24.72 -54.07 -8.05
N VAL A 30 -25.27 -53.09 -8.79
CA VAL A 30 -26.63 -53.18 -9.36
C VAL A 30 -26.77 -54.42 -10.23
N ARG A 31 -25.85 -54.64 -11.18
CA ARG A 31 -25.86 -55.83 -12.06
C ARG A 31 -25.84 -57.14 -11.28
N LYS A 32 -24.95 -57.25 -10.27
CA LYS A 32 -24.88 -58.45 -9.41
C LYS A 32 -26.16 -58.65 -8.60
N SER A 33 -26.75 -57.58 -8.06
CA SER A 33 -28.01 -57.65 -7.33
C SER A 33 -29.17 -58.09 -8.22
N GLU A 34 -29.24 -57.61 -9.47
CA GLU A 34 -30.25 -58.04 -10.46
C GLU A 34 -30.15 -59.54 -10.75
N ASP A 35 -28.92 -60.06 -10.91
CA ASP A 35 -28.68 -61.49 -11.08
C ASP A 35 -29.15 -62.31 -9.87
N ILE A 36 -28.88 -61.84 -8.66
CA ILE A 36 -29.31 -62.50 -7.42
C ILE A 36 -30.83 -62.47 -7.28
N ILE A 37 -31.48 -61.34 -7.58
CA ILE A 37 -32.94 -61.22 -7.56
C ILE A 37 -33.56 -62.26 -8.49
N ARG A 38 -33.07 -62.37 -9.73
CA ARG A 38 -33.55 -63.36 -10.70
C ARG A 38 -33.40 -64.80 -10.19
N GLN A 39 -32.25 -65.14 -9.62
CA GLN A 39 -32.02 -66.48 -9.05
C GLN A 39 -32.89 -66.76 -7.81
N ALA A 40 -33.07 -65.76 -6.95
CA ALA A 40 -33.89 -65.86 -5.75
C ALA A 40 -35.37 -66.09 -6.10
N GLN A 41 -35.89 -65.38 -7.11
CA GLN A 41 -37.26 -65.55 -7.62
C GLN A 41 -37.48 -66.97 -8.18
N GLN A 42 -36.54 -67.49 -8.99
CA GLN A 42 -36.60 -68.87 -9.51
C GLN A 42 -36.65 -69.92 -8.40
N LYS A 43 -35.93 -69.68 -7.30
CA LYS A 43 -35.86 -70.58 -6.15
C LYS A 43 -36.88 -70.28 -5.05
N LYS A 44 -37.77 -69.28 -5.26
CA LYS A 44 -38.73 -68.77 -4.25
C LYS A 44 -38.07 -68.38 -2.92
N ASN A 45 -36.83 -67.88 -2.94
CA ASN A 45 -36.10 -67.43 -1.75
C ASN A 45 -36.36 -65.94 -1.48
N VAL A 46 -37.41 -65.66 -0.71
CA VAL A 46 -37.87 -64.29 -0.41
C VAL A 46 -36.81 -63.45 0.32
N GLN A 47 -36.02 -64.05 1.21
CA GLN A 47 -35.01 -63.33 1.98
C GLN A 47 -33.85 -62.85 1.11
N ALA A 48 -33.35 -63.71 0.21
CA ALA A 48 -32.29 -63.36 -0.73
C ALA A 48 -32.73 -62.28 -1.71
N GLU A 49 -33.98 -62.35 -2.19
CA GLU A 49 -34.57 -61.33 -3.06
C GLU A 49 -34.63 -59.96 -2.35
N MET A 50 -35.15 -59.91 -1.13
CA MET A 50 -35.27 -58.67 -0.36
C MET A 50 -33.91 -58.00 -0.12
N ILE A 51 -32.90 -58.76 0.28
CA ILE A 51 -31.53 -58.24 0.52
C ILE A 51 -30.94 -57.70 -0.79
N ALA A 52 -31.10 -58.42 -1.89
CA ALA A 52 -30.58 -57.99 -3.18
C ALA A 52 -31.31 -56.74 -3.72
N GLN A 53 -32.62 -56.62 -3.50
CA GLN A 53 -33.40 -55.42 -3.82
C GLN A 53 -32.94 -54.21 -2.98
N GLN A 54 -32.63 -54.40 -1.70
CA GLN A 54 -32.10 -53.33 -0.85
C GLN A 54 -30.72 -52.88 -1.33
N ALA A 55 -29.82 -53.82 -1.59
CA ALA A 55 -28.47 -53.53 -2.11
C ALA A 55 -28.52 -52.80 -3.47
N SER A 56 -29.42 -53.21 -4.37
CA SER A 56 -29.63 -52.55 -5.66
C SER A 56 -30.09 -51.10 -5.49
N ARG A 57 -31.09 -50.85 -4.62
CA ARG A 57 -31.58 -49.49 -4.32
C ARG A 57 -30.47 -48.59 -3.78
N THR A 58 -29.71 -49.05 -2.79
CA THR A 58 -28.58 -48.28 -2.23
C THR A 58 -27.52 -47.98 -3.29
N ALA A 59 -27.19 -48.93 -4.17
CA ALA A 59 -26.23 -48.73 -5.25
C ALA A 59 -26.75 -47.75 -6.33
N GLN A 60 -28.05 -47.77 -6.63
CA GLN A 60 -28.67 -46.78 -7.53
C GLN A 60 -28.62 -45.36 -6.96
N GLU A 61 -28.95 -45.18 -5.68
CA GLU A 61 -28.84 -43.90 -4.99
C GLU A 61 -27.40 -43.38 -4.98
N ALA A 62 -26.43 -44.26 -4.69
CA ALA A 62 -25.01 -43.92 -4.74
C ALA A 62 -24.57 -43.51 -6.16
N THR A 63 -25.08 -44.19 -7.18
CA THR A 63 -24.82 -43.85 -8.59
C THR A 63 -25.32 -42.45 -8.93
N ILE A 64 -26.55 -42.11 -8.53
CA ILE A 64 -27.14 -40.78 -8.76
C ILE A 64 -26.29 -39.70 -8.07
N LYS A 65 -25.94 -39.90 -6.80
CA LYS A 65 -25.10 -38.96 -6.04
C LYS A 65 -23.73 -38.77 -6.68
N ASN A 66 -23.06 -39.86 -7.07
CA ASN A 66 -21.73 -39.78 -7.69
C ASN A 66 -21.77 -39.15 -9.10
N LYS A 67 -22.86 -39.34 -9.87
CA LYS A 67 -23.06 -38.64 -11.14
C LYS A 67 -23.17 -37.14 -10.94
N GLU A 68 -23.88 -36.69 -9.91
CA GLU A 68 -23.99 -35.26 -9.59
C GLU A 68 -22.66 -34.68 -9.11
N LEU A 69 -21.95 -35.37 -8.20
CA LEU A 69 -20.61 -34.96 -7.77
C LEU A 69 -19.64 -34.84 -8.95
N LYS A 70 -19.66 -35.80 -9.89
CA LYS A 70 -18.87 -35.73 -11.12
C LYS A 70 -19.25 -34.52 -11.98
N ARG A 71 -20.54 -34.17 -12.08
CA ARG A 71 -21.02 -33.00 -12.82
C ARG A 71 -20.48 -31.70 -12.21
N LEU A 72 -20.55 -31.57 -10.89
CA LEU A 72 -20.03 -30.41 -10.17
C LEU A 72 -18.51 -30.29 -10.33
N ALA A 73 -17.77 -31.39 -10.21
CA ALA A 73 -16.32 -31.40 -10.38
C ALA A 73 -15.90 -30.99 -11.82
N LYS A 74 -16.64 -31.45 -12.84
CA LYS A 74 -16.44 -31.00 -14.24
C LYS A 74 -16.63 -29.49 -14.41
N LEU A 75 -17.65 -28.92 -13.77
CA LEU A 75 -17.89 -27.48 -13.82
C LEU A 75 -16.75 -26.70 -13.14
N LYS A 76 -16.29 -27.15 -11.97
CA LYS A 76 -15.13 -26.55 -11.27
C LYS A 76 -13.87 -26.56 -12.14
N LYS A 77 -13.58 -27.71 -12.76
CA LYS A 77 -12.45 -27.88 -13.69
C LYS A 77 -12.54 -26.90 -14.85
N ARG A 78 -13.68 -26.85 -15.54
CA ARG A 78 -13.91 -25.97 -16.69
C ARG A 78 -13.67 -24.50 -16.35
N ARG A 79 -14.22 -24.02 -15.23
CA ARG A 79 -14.02 -22.64 -14.77
C ARG A 79 -12.55 -22.32 -14.52
N ALA A 80 -11.81 -23.24 -13.91
CA ALA A 80 -10.38 -23.07 -13.67
C ALA A 80 -9.58 -23.03 -14.99
N GLU A 81 -9.90 -23.89 -15.95
CA GLU A 81 -9.27 -23.92 -17.27
C GLU A 81 -9.55 -22.64 -18.08
N GLU A 82 -10.80 -22.17 -18.09
CA GLU A 82 -11.18 -20.91 -18.74
C GLU A 82 -10.45 -19.71 -18.12
N ALA A 83 -10.30 -19.67 -16.79
CA ALA A 83 -9.53 -18.63 -16.12
C ALA A 83 -8.03 -18.71 -16.42
N LEU A 84 -7.45 -19.92 -16.46
CA LEU A 84 -6.04 -20.11 -16.85
C LEU A 84 -5.80 -19.65 -18.29
N ALA A 85 -6.69 -19.99 -19.22
CA ALA A 85 -6.60 -19.53 -20.60
C ALA A 85 -6.66 -18.01 -20.70
N TYR A 86 -7.61 -17.38 -19.99
CA TYR A 86 -7.75 -15.92 -19.93
C TYR A 86 -6.47 -15.22 -19.46
N ILE A 87 -5.84 -15.74 -18.39
CA ILE A 87 -4.59 -15.18 -17.85
C ILE A 87 -3.44 -15.35 -18.85
N LYS A 88 -3.33 -16.52 -19.51
CA LYS A 88 -2.29 -16.80 -20.51
C LYS A 88 -2.38 -15.89 -21.74
N MET A 89 -3.58 -15.44 -22.10
CA MET A 89 -3.80 -14.50 -23.21
C MET A 89 -3.56 -13.03 -22.82
N GLY A 90 -3.06 -12.74 -21.61
CA GLY A 90 -2.83 -11.37 -21.16
C GLY A 90 -4.11 -10.61 -20.78
N GLY A 91 -5.12 -11.33 -20.29
CA GLY A 91 -6.36 -10.73 -19.81
C GLY A 91 -6.13 -9.67 -18.71
N LYS A 92 -7.00 -8.65 -18.67
CA LYS A 92 -6.96 -7.60 -17.65
C LYS A 92 -7.46 -8.16 -16.30
N ASP A 93 -6.86 -7.68 -15.21
CA ASP A 93 -7.25 -8.02 -13.83
C ASP A 93 -7.28 -9.53 -13.52
N PRO A 94 -6.15 -10.25 -13.69
CA PRO A 94 -6.07 -11.69 -13.43
C PRO A 94 -6.44 -12.07 -11.99
N GLU A 95 -6.20 -11.19 -11.03
CA GLU A 95 -6.58 -11.35 -9.61
C GLU A 95 -8.10 -11.48 -9.45
N ALA A 96 -8.87 -10.56 -10.06
CA ALA A 96 -10.32 -10.56 -9.99
C ALA A 96 -10.92 -11.82 -10.63
N ARG A 97 -10.27 -12.33 -11.68
CA ARG A 97 -10.68 -13.57 -12.34
C ARG A 97 -10.47 -14.79 -11.44
N VAL A 98 -9.35 -14.87 -10.72
CA VAL A 98 -9.07 -15.94 -9.75
C VAL A 98 -10.06 -15.90 -8.60
N GLU A 99 -10.30 -14.73 -8.02
CA GLU A 99 -11.27 -14.52 -6.93
C GLU A 99 -12.68 -14.98 -7.32
N ARG A 100 -13.14 -14.66 -8.54
CA ARG A 100 -14.44 -15.14 -9.02
C ARG A 100 -14.53 -16.66 -9.08
N VAL A 101 -13.50 -17.34 -9.59
CA VAL A 101 -13.48 -18.82 -9.68
C VAL A 101 -13.57 -19.45 -8.29
N GLU A 102 -12.90 -18.87 -7.29
CA GLU A 102 -12.96 -19.36 -5.92
C GLU A 102 -14.34 -19.16 -5.29
N PHE A 103 -14.91 -17.97 -5.44
CA PHE A 103 -16.26 -17.69 -4.98
C PHE A 103 -17.29 -18.65 -5.59
N GLU A 104 -17.22 -18.89 -6.90
CA GLU A 104 -18.16 -19.75 -7.62
C GLU A 104 -18.00 -21.25 -7.30
N ASN A 105 -16.80 -21.69 -6.90
CA ASN A 105 -16.49 -23.10 -6.65
C ASN A 105 -16.51 -23.48 -5.17
N ASN A 106 -16.30 -22.52 -4.26
CA ASN A 106 -16.22 -22.76 -2.83
C ASN A 106 -16.69 -21.55 -1.99
N ARG A 107 -17.94 -21.11 -2.24
CA ARG A 107 -18.55 -19.95 -1.59
C ARG A 107 -18.40 -19.95 -0.05
N PRO A 108 -18.61 -21.05 0.70
CA PRO A 108 -18.53 -21.02 2.16
C PRO A 108 -17.11 -20.68 2.66
N GLU A 109 -16.08 -21.33 2.13
CA GLU A 109 -14.68 -21.16 2.50
C GLU A 109 -14.16 -19.80 2.05
N TRP A 110 -14.54 -19.36 0.86
CA TRP A 110 -14.27 -17.99 0.41
C TRP A 110 -14.88 -16.96 1.38
N THR A 111 -16.15 -17.14 1.74
CA THR A 111 -16.85 -16.25 2.68
C THR A 111 -16.16 -16.24 4.05
N LYS A 112 -15.71 -17.40 4.53
CA LYS A 112 -14.95 -17.51 5.78
C LYS A 112 -13.62 -16.74 5.70
N GLY A 113 -12.86 -16.92 4.62
CA GLY A 113 -11.62 -16.18 4.39
C GLY A 113 -11.83 -14.67 4.35
N GLN A 114 -12.89 -14.19 3.69
CA GLN A 114 -13.23 -12.75 3.69
C GLN A 114 -13.58 -12.24 5.08
N LYS A 115 -14.35 -13.01 5.88
CA LYS A 115 -14.64 -12.66 7.27
C LYS A 115 -13.37 -12.60 8.13
N GLU A 116 -12.42 -13.50 7.91
CA GLU A 116 -11.13 -13.48 8.61
C GLU A 116 -10.28 -12.26 8.21
N LEU A 117 -10.25 -11.90 6.92
CA LEU A 117 -9.57 -10.69 6.44
C LEU A 117 -10.19 -9.42 7.05
N ILE A 118 -11.52 -9.32 7.04
CA ILE A 118 -12.25 -8.23 7.68
C ILE A 118 -11.96 -8.22 9.19
N GLY A 119 -12.00 -9.38 9.85
CA GLY A 119 -11.71 -9.51 11.27
C GLY A 119 -10.29 -9.05 11.63
N LYS A 120 -9.28 -9.46 10.86
CA LYS A 120 -7.90 -8.98 11.02
C LYS A 120 -7.81 -7.46 10.82
N ARG A 121 -8.46 -6.94 9.78
CA ARG A 121 -8.48 -5.51 9.51
C ARG A 121 -9.13 -4.69 10.62
N LEU A 122 -10.20 -5.22 11.21
CA LEU A 122 -10.92 -4.60 12.33
C LEU A 122 -10.16 -4.74 13.65
N ALA A 123 -9.36 -5.80 13.83
CA ALA A 123 -8.52 -5.99 15.00
C ALA A 123 -7.33 -5.02 15.03
N GLU A 124 -6.80 -4.65 13.86
CA GLU A 124 -5.82 -3.58 13.73
C GLU A 124 -6.51 -2.22 13.82
N ARG A 125 -6.44 -1.57 15.00
CA ARG A 125 -6.98 -0.21 15.18
C ARG A 125 -6.31 0.72 14.19
N ASN A 126 -7.06 1.12 13.16
CA ASN A 126 -6.61 2.14 12.24
C ASN A 126 -6.60 3.48 13.01
N PRO A 127 -5.42 4.08 13.25
CA PRO A 127 -5.29 5.27 14.08
C PRO A 127 -6.01 6.49 13.48
N TYR A 128 -6.40 6.42 12.20
CA TYR A 128 -7.10 7.47 11.49
C TYR A 128 -8.64 7.37 11.58
N ILE A 129 -9.22 6.21 11.94
CA ILE A 129 -10.67 6.02 11.90
C ILE A 129 -11.41 6.81 12.97
N ASP A 130 -10.95 6.81 14.22
CA ASP A 130 -11.63 7.57 15.28
C ASP A 130 -11.57 9.10 15.01
N PRO A 131 -10.42 9.68 14.60
CA PRO A 131 -10.33 11.06 14.14
C PRO A 131 -11.25 11.41 12.96
N ILE A 132 -11.29 10.55 11.93
CA ILE A 132 -12.16 10.74 10.75
C ILE A 132 -13.63 10.63 11.13
N TYR A 133 -13.98 9.71 12.03
CA TYR A 133 -15.37 9.55 12.45
C TYR A 133 -15.85 10.72 13.33
N ALA A 134 -14.96 11.25 14.19
CA ALA A 134 -15.23 12.48 14.94
C ALA A 134 -15.40 13.68 13.99
N SER A 135 -14.50 13.82 13.02
CA SER A 135 -14.55 14.83 11.95
C SER A 135 -15.86 14.86 11.18
N LEU A 136 -16.31 13.70 10.71
CA LEU A 136 -17.55 13.56 9.95
C LEU A 136 -18.78 13.92 10.79
N LYS A 137 -18.76 13.67 12.11
CA LYS A 137 -19.85 14.02 13.01
C LYS A 137 -19.92 15.52 13.31
N THR A 138 -18.78 16.20 13.34
CA THR A 138 -18.70 17.61 13.71
C THR A 138 -18.57 18.55 12.53
N ASN A 139 -18.52 18.05 11.29
CA ASN A 139 -18.15 18.80 10.07
C ASN A 139 -16.82 19.59 10.23
N ALA A 140 -15.95 19.14 11.14
CA ALA A 140 -14.63 19.72 11.33
C ALA A 140 -13.63 18.84 10.57
N PRO A 141 -12.59 19.38 9.90
CA PRO A 141 -11.57 18.55 9.27
C PRO A 141 -10.94 17.60 10.29
N PRO A 142 -10.55 16.38 9.89
CA PRO A 142 -10.09 15.38 10.85
C PRO A 142 -8.87 15.87 11.60
N PRO A 143 -8.82 15.71 12.95
CA PRO A 143 -7.62 16.03 13.67
C PRO A 143 -6.53 15.10 13.12
N LEU A 144 -5.59 15.69 12.40
CA LEU A 144 -4.39 14.99 11.94
C LEU A 144 -3.73 14.40 13.19
N PRO A 145 -3.40 13.10 13.22
CA PRO A 145 -2.86 12.50 14.42
C PRO A 145 -1.61 13.29 14.85
N PRO A 146 -1.49 13.65 16.13
CA PRO A 146 -0.34 14.39 16.60
C PRO A 146 0.91 13.54 16.35
N ARG A 147 1.75 13.99 15.42
CA ARG A 147 3.00 13.30 15.12
C ARG A 147 4.08 13.92 15.98
N ASN A 148 4.64 13.12 16.87
CA ASN A 148 5.79 13.54 17.66
C ASN A 148 7.08 13.21 16.90
N TYR A 149 8.18 13.82 17.34
CA TYR A 149 9.51 13.60 16.77
C TYR A 149 9.92 12.12 16.71
N ASP A 150 9.50 11.32 17.69
CA ASP A 150 9.80 9.89 17.76
C ASP A 150 9.01 9.06 16.75
N GLY A 151 7.88 9.58 16.25
CA GLY A 151 7.02 8.95 15.25
C GLY A 151 7.39 9.25 13.79
N LEU A 152 8.55 9.87 13.56
CA LEU A 152 9.07 10.07 12.20
C LEU A 152 9.35 8.73 11.51
N LYS A 153 9.03 8.65 10.22
CA LYS A 153 9.26 7.49 9.35
C LYS A 153 10.15 7.88 8.18
N PRO A 154 11.07 7.00 7.74
CA PRO A 154 11.87 7.22 6.53
C PRO A 154 11.02 7.75 5.37
N GLY A 155 11.45 8.86 4.77
CA GLY A 155 10.71 9.53 3.70
C GLY A 155 9.91 10.76 4.15
N ASP A 156 9.69 10.94 5.45
CA ASP A 156 9.09 12.16 5.99
C ASP A 156 9.99 13.38 5.70
N VAL A 157 9.40 14.43 5.14
CA VAL A 157 10.10 15.70 4.91
C VAL A 157 9.66 16.70 5.98
N LEU A 158 10.60 17.14 6.80
CA LEU A 158 10.40 18.20 7.77
C LEU A 158 10.45 19.55 7.04
N LEU A 159 9.38 20.32 7.13
CA LEU A 159 9.25 21.65 6.56
C LEU A 159 9.48 22.67 7.68
N ILE A 160 10.66 23.29 7.70
CA ILE A 160 11.14 24.12 8.82
C ILE A 160 10.73 25.58 8.60
N GLU A 161 10.10 26.18 9.60
CA GLU A 161 9.68 27.60 9.58
C GLU A 161 10.85 28.57 9.56
N PRO A 162 10.77 29.75 8.92
CA PRO A 162 11.82 30.77 9.01
C PRO A 162 12.06 31.22 10.46
N GLU A 163 13.27 31.69 10.76
CA GLU A 163 13.57 32.29 12.07
C GLU A 163 12.65 33.50 12.31
N SER A 164 11.90 33.50 13.41
CA SER A 164 11.02 34.61 13.77
C SER A 164 11.85 35.78 14.31
N LYS A 165 11.65 36.97 13.75
CA LYS A 165 12.26 38.22 14.26
C LYS A 165 11.44 38.88 15.37
N GLU A 166 10.20 38.46 15.56
CA GLU A 166 9.25 39.01 16.54
C GLU A 166 8.60 37.83 17.27
N GLY A 167 8.53 37.91 18.60
CA GLY A 167 8.28 36.80 19.54
C GLY A 167 6.89 36.15 19.52
N MET A 168 6.26 36.01 18.36
CA MET A 168 5.05 35.23 18.14
C MET A 168 5.30 34.28 16.97
N SER A 169 5.27 32.97 17.23
CA SER A 169 5.44 31.94 16.19
C SER A 169 4.31 32.07 15.16
N THR A 170 4.60 31.82 13.88
CA THR A 170 3.57 31.73 12.84
C THR A 170 2.49 30.71 13.26
N TRP A 171 2.87 29.70 14.05
CA TRP A 171 1.96 28.73 14.64
C TRP A 171 1.02 29.26 15.70
N ASP A 172 1.39 30.27 16.48
CA ASP A 172 0.45 30.87 17.43
C ASP A 172 -0.68 31.55 16.67
N LYS A 173 -0.36 32.21 15.55
CA LYS A 173 -1.34 32.78 14.61
C LYS A 173 -2.15 31.71 13.88
N ILE A 174 -1.53 30.59 13.47
CA ILE A 174 -2.22 29.47 12.82
C ILE A 174 -3.14 28.72 13.81
N LYS A 175 -2.73 28.51 15.07
CA LYS A 175 -3.54 27.87 16.11
C LYS A 175 -4.72 28.73 16.52
N GLU A 176 -4.56 30.06 16.59
CA GLU A 176 -5.67 30.99 16.81
C GLU A 176 -6.68 30.94 15.66
N SER A 177 -6.19 30.90 14.42
CA SER A 177 -7.01 30.86 13.20
C SER A 177 -7.65 29.49 12.93
N ALA A 178 -7.07 28.39 13.43
CA ALA A 178 -7.56 27.02 13.27
C ALA A 178 -8.77 26.71 14.18
N LYS A 179 -9.16 27.61 15.07
CA LYS A 179 -10.47 27.56 15.74
C LYS A 179 -11.63 27.81 14.77
N ASP A 180 -11.36 28.49 13.65
CA ASP A 180 -12.30 28.65 12.55
C ASP A 180 -11.91 27.71 11.40
N SER A 181 -12.79 26.77 11.11
CA SER A 181 -12.66 25.67 10.12
C SER A 181 -12.36 26.10 8.68
N ALA A 182 -12.26 27.40 8.41
CA ALA A 182 -11.96 27.97 7.11
C ALA A 182 -10.48 27.88 6.73
N PHE A 183 -9.55 27.67 7.67
CA PHE A 183 -8.11 27.70 7.36
C PHE A 183 -7.62 26.54 6.51
N TRP A 184 -8.02 25.28 6.74
CA TRP A 184 -7.49 24.16 5.94
C TRP A 184 -8.00 24.15 4.49
N ILE A 185 -9.22 24.61 4.28
CA ILE A 185 -9.81 24.81 2.95
C ILE A 185 -9.17 26.03 2.27
N ASN A 186 -9.05 27.16 2.99
CA ASN A 186 -8.43 28.37 2.45
C ASN A 186 -6.90 28.33 2.39
N ALA A 187 -6.20 27.44 3.10
CA ALA A 187 -4.75 27.32 3.06
C ALA A 187 -4.32 26.60 1.78
N GLY A 188 -5.06 25.59 1.33
CA GLY A 188 -4.89 25.03 -0.02
C GLY A 188 -5.09 26.10 -1.11
N ASP A 189 -6.14 26.92 -0.98
CA ASP A 189 -6.44 28.00 -1.93
C ASP A 189 -5.50 29.23 -1.82
N ARG A 190 -5.02 29.59 -0.63
CA ARG A 190 -4.10 30.73 -0.40
C ARG A 190 -2.62 30.38 -0.62
N LEU A 191 -2.22 29.12 -0.40
CA LEU A 191 -0.85 28.68 -0.68
C LEU A 191 -0.65 28.34 -2.16
N SER A 192 -1.73 28.01 -2.88
CA SER A 192 -1.73 27.86 -4.34
C SER A 192 -1.79 29.20 -5.08
N SER A 193 -2.36 30.25 -4.47
CA SER A 193 -2.40 31.62 -5.02
C SER A 193 -1.30 32.53 -4.42
N VAL A 194 -0.16 32.58 -5.11
CA VAL A 194 0.83 33.68 -5.02
C VAL A 194 1.47 33.92 -3.61
N SER A 195 2.53 33.14 -3.33
CA SER A 195 3.81 33.63 -2.75
C SER A 195 4.07 33.77 -1.23
N SER A 196 3.71 32.79 -0.38
CA SER A 196 4.59 32.48 0.77
C SER A 196 4.37 31.06 1.28
N SER A 197 5.43 30.25 1.30
CA SER A 197 5.40 29.00 2.06
C SER A 197 5.66 29.34 3.54
N PRO A 198 4.94 28.73 4.49
CA PRO A 198 5.28 28.88 5.91
C PRO A 198 6.63 28.21 6.24
N ALA A 199 7.16 27.36 5.36
CA ALA A 199 8.49 26.76 5.49
C ALA A 199 9.52 27.48 4.63
N SER A 200 10.69 27.78 5.20
CA SER A 200 11.83 28.34 4.48
C SER A 200 12.92 27.32 4.17
N HIS A 201 12.89 26.15 4.80
CA HIS A 201 13.85 25.07 4.60
C HIS A 201 13.18 23.71 4.68
N THR A 202 13.79 22.68 4.08
CA THR A 202 13.31 21.30 4.19
C THR A 202 14.44 20.35 4.55
N VAL A 203 14.12 19.37 5.40
CA VAL A 203 15.05 18.32 5.83
C VAL A 203 14.36 16.97 5.70
N LEU A 204 14.98 16.01 5.02
CA LEU A 204 14.40 14.69 4.81
C LEU A 204 14.87 13.71 5.90
N PHE A 205 13.94 13.05 6.59
CA PHE A 205 14.28 11.98 7.53
C PHE A 205 14.60 10.68 6.77
N LEU A 206 15.79 10.12 7.01
CA LEU A 206 16.32 8.97 6.27
C LEU A 206 16.08 7.66 6.98
N LYS A 207 16.55 7.54 8.22
CA LYS A 207 16.48 6.33 9.04
C LYS A 207 16.95 6.61 10.47
N GLU A 208 16.69 5.64 11.34
CA GLU A 208 17.28 5.59 12.68
C GLU A 208 18.38 4.52 12.74
N VAL A 209 19.49 4.83 13.40
CA VAL A 209 20.62 3.91 13.62
C VAL A 209 21.00 3.99 15.08
N ASN A 210 20.92 2.88 15.81
CA ASN A 210 21.23 2.80 17.25
C ASN A 210 20.49 3.85 18.09
N GLY A 211 19.20 4.07 17.82
CA GLY A 211 18.40 5.07 18.53
C GLY A 211 18.62 6.53 18.10
N LYS A 212 19.55 6.80 17.17
CA LYS A 212 19.82 8.15 16.66
C LYS A 212 19.26 8.33 15.26
N LYS A 213 18.52 9.42 15.06
CA LYS A 213 17.94 9.75 13.75
C LYS A 213 18.98 10.38 12.82
N LEU A 214 18.91 10.03 11.53
CA LEU A 214 19.72 10.59 10.46
C LEU A 214 18.84 11.33 9.46
N PHE A 215 19.31 12.49 9.03
CA PHE A 215 18.58 13.36 8.13
C PHE A 215 19.44 13.73 6.92
N LEU A 216 18.81 13.94 5.78
CA LEU A 216 19.42 14.59 4.63
C LEU A 216 19.09 16.08 4.70
N ASP A 217 20.15 16.87 4.70
CA ASP A 217 20.11 18.32 4.67
C ASP A 217 20.83 18.81 3.40
N HIS A 218 20.45 19.99 2.93
CA HIS A 218 21.04 20.60 1.73
C HIS A 218 21.02 22.12 1.85
N THR A 219 22.18 22.72 2.15
CA THR A 219 22.31 24.16 2.43
C THR A 219 23.26 24.86 1.45
N PRO A 220 23.21 26.20 1.33
CA PRO A 220 24.12 26.96 0.46
C PRO A 220 25.60 26.65 0.69
N GLU A 221 26.01 26.51 1.94
CA GLU A 221 27.42 26.40 2.33
C GLU A 221 27.99 25.00 2.11
N MET A 222 27.17 23.97 2.30
CA MET A 222 27.63 22.58 2.37
C MET A 222 26.99 21.64 1.36
N GLY A 223 25.97 22.09 0.63
CA GLY A 223 25.18 21.26 -0.27
C GLY A 223 24.63 20.00 0.42
N SER A 224 24.43 18.91 -0.33
CA SER A 224 23.79 17.70 0.21
C SER A 224 24.69 16.95 1.18
N ARG A 225 24.20 16.76 2.40
CA ARG A 225 24.90 15.99 3.45
C ARG A 225 23.93 15.23 4.33
N VAL A 226 24.40 14.12 4.89
CA VAL A 226 23.70 13.43 5.99
C VAL A 226 24.13 14.08 7.31
N ILE A 227 23.15 14.56 8.08
CA ILE A 227 23.37 15.11 9.43
C ILE A 227 22.81 14.18 10.49
N SER A 228 23.46 14.16 11.65
CA SER A 228 22.99 13.48 12.84
C SER A 228 21.83 14.22 13.51
N GLU A 229 21.10 13.53 14.38
CA GLU A 229 20.08 14.12 15.23
C GLU A 229 20.61 15.29 16.08
N ASP A 230 21.83 15.18 16.62
CA ASP A 230 22.44 16.25 17.43
C ASP A 230 22.70 17.51 16.59
N GLU A 231 23.19 17.34 15.34
CA GLU A 231 23.36 18.44 14.39
C GLU A 231 22.02 19.04 13.95
N PHE A 232 21.02 18.20 13.68
CA PHE A 232 19.67 18.65 13.35
C PHE A 232 19.07 19.49 14.48
N ARG A 233 19.15 19.01 15.74
CA ARG A 233 18.64 19.73 16.91
C ARG A 233 19.37 21.06 17.12
N LYS A 234 20.69 21.10 16.90
CA LYS A 234 21.47 22.33 16.99
C LYS A 234 21.06 23.35 15.92
N ALA A 235 20.87 22.90 14.67
CA ALA A 235 20.57 23.79 13.54
C ALA A 235 19.10 24.22 13.50
N TYR A 236 18.17 23.33 13.83
CA TYR A 236 16.73 23.52 13.58
C TYR A 236 15.84 23.26 14.79
N GLY A 237 16.36 22.70 15.89
CA GLY A 237 15.55 22.29 17.04
C GLY A 237 14.89 23.43 17.82
N HIS A 238 15.24 24.68 17.53
CA HIS A 238 14.61 25.88 18.07
C HIS A 238 13.52 26.46 17.14
N ARG A 239 13.34 25.88 15.95
CA ARG A 239 12.36 26.31 14.94
C ARG A 239 11.21 25.31 14.93
N ASP A 240 10.00 25.80 14.70
CA ASP A 240 8.84 24.93 14.48
C ASP A 240 8.97 24.22 13.13
N ALA A 241 8.34 23.04 13.02
CA ALA A 241 8.35 22.24 11.81
C ALA A 241 7.01 21.54 11.55
N LEU A 242 6.71 21.36 10.27
CA LEU A 242 5.69 20.44 9.78
C LEU A 242 6.33 19.18 9.23
N VAL A 243 5.55 18.12 9.10
CA VAL A 243 5.94 16.90 8.40
C VAL A 243 5.08 16.74 7.16
N ALA A 244 5.72 16.74 5.99
CA ALA A 244 5.14 16.21 4.77
C ALA A 244 5.43 14.71 4.69
N GLN A 245 4.40 13.91 4.95
CA GLN A 245 4.48 12.46 4.91
C GLN A 245 4.05 11.95 3.52
N PRO A 246 4.87 11.13 2.83
CA PRO A 246 4.44 10.45 1.63
C PRO A 246 3.21 9.57 1.88
N VAL A 247 2.19 9.66 1.02
CA VAL A 247 0.97 8.81 1.10
C VAL A 247 1.30 7.35 0.84
N ARG A 248 2.31 7.09 0.00
CA ARG A 248 2.82 5.74 -0.28
C ARG A 248 4.06 5.48 0.55
N GLU A 249 4.11 4.32 1.20
CA GLU A 249 5.32 3.87 1.87
C GLU A 249 6.45 3.67 0.85
N VAL A 250 7.64 4.07 1.26
CA VAL A 250 8.86 3.94 0.48
C VAL A 250 9.82 3.06 1.26
N GLU A 251 10.46 2.12 0.57
CA GLU A 251 11.47 1.27 1.18
C GLU A 251 12.65 2.12 1.70
N THR A 252 12.92 2.04 3.00
CA THR A 252 14.00 2.77 3.67
C THR A 252 15.37 2.54 3.01
N ALA A 253 15.62 1.33 2.51
CA ALA A 253 16.86 1.01 1.80
C ALA A 253 17.03 1.84 0.52
N LYS A 254 15.96 2.05 -0.25
CA LYS A 254 15.99 2.86 -1.48
C LYS A 254 16.18 4.34 -1.19
N ILE A 255 15.53 4.86 -0.14
CA ILE A 255 15.76 6.24 0.34
C ILE A 255 17.22 6.42 0.72
N TRP A 256 17.78 5.47 1.48
CA TRP A 256 19.17 5.55 1.94
C TRP A 256 20.17 5.52 0.78
N GLU A 257 20.00 4.61 -0.19
CA GLU A 257 20.90 4.54 -1.34
C GLU A 257 20.81 5.79 -2.22
N ALA A 258 19.60 6.31 -2.48
CA ALA A 258 19.43 7.57 -3.19
C ALA A 258 20.08 8.75 -2.44
N ALA A 259 19.88 8.85 -1.12
CA ALA A 259 20.54 9.90 -0.33
C ALA A 259 22.06 9.82 -0.39
N ARG A 260 22.64 8.61 -0.31
CA ARG A 260 24.09 8.40 -0.46
C ARG A 260 24.60 8.79 -1.84
N GLU A 261 23.84 8.47 -2.88
CA GLU A 261 24.17 8.87 -4.24
C GLU A 261 24.22 10.40 -4.36
N LEU A 262 23.22 11.09 -3.81
CA LEU A 262 23.16 12.55 -3.85
C LEU A 262 24.33 13.19 -3.10
N VAL A 263 24.69 12.68 -1.91
CA VAL A 263 25.87 13.15 -1.15
C VAL A 263 27.17 12.89 -1.91
N LYS A 264 27.27 11.75 -2.60
CA LYS A 264 28.45 11.44 -3.43
C LYS A 264 28.57 12.40 -4.62
N ARG A 265 27.45 12.77 -5.25
CA ARG A 265 27.41 13.77 -6.33
C ARG A 265 27.84 15.14 -5.80
N GLU A 266 27.34 15.55 -4.65
CA GLU A 266 27.75 16.80 -3.99
C GLU A 266 29.27 16.85 -3.74
N ALA A 267 29.85 15.78 -3.20
CA ALA A 267 31.28 15.72 -2.96
C ALA A 267 32.11 15.89 -4.25
N GLN A 268 31.59 15.44 -5.40
CA GLN A 268 32.23 15.67 -6.69
C GLN A 268 32.07 17.12 -7.16
N ILE A 269 30.90 17.73 -6.95
CA ILE A 269 30.66 19.14 -7.25
C ILE A 269 31.63 20.03 -6.46
N GLN A 270 31.77 19.78 -5.15
CA GLN A 270 32.67 20.53 -4.28
C GLN A 270 34.14 20.43 -4.72
N ARG A 271 34.57 19.24 -5.17
CA ARG A 271 35.92 19.06 -5.76
C ARG A 271 36.08 19.86 -7.05
N ASN A 272 35.07 19.84 -7.93
CA ASN A 272 35.13 20.54 -9.21
C ASN A 272 35.03 22.07 -9.07
N LYS A 273 34.41 22.55 -7.98
CA LYS A 273 34.22 23.98 -7.67
C LYS A 273 35.18 24.49 -6.59
N SER A 274 36.23 23.75 -6.24
CA SER A 274 37.16 24.08 -5.13
C SER A 274 37.79 25.47 -5.25
N ASP A 275 37.99 25.93 -6.48
CA ASP A 275 38.69 27.19 -6.79
C ASP A 275 37.75 28.41 -6.78
N ARG A 276 36.43 28.20 -6.60
CA ARG A 276 35.43 29.28 -6.53
C ARG A 276 35.31 29.80 -5.10
N LEU A 277 35.25 31.13 -4.95
CA LEU A 277 35.11 31.78 -3.63
C LEU A 277 33.67 31.85 -3.11
N ILE A 278 32.66 31.85 -3.99
CA ILE A 278 31.25 32.18 -3.63
C ILE A 278 30.25 31.06 -4.03
N ASP A 279 30.64 30.09 -4.84
CA ASP A 279 29.79 28.97 -5.31
C ASP A 279 30.58 27.65 -5.19
N ARG A 280 30.62 27.08 -3.98
CA ARG A 280 31.39 25.86 -3.66
C ARG A 280 30.54 24.60 -3.60
N SER A 281 29.22 24.71 -3.51
CA SER A 281 28.31 23.58 -3.35
C SER A 281 27.44 23.37 -4.61
N GLY A 282 26.69 22.27 -4.64
CA GLY A 282 25.60 22.05 -5.58
C GLY A 282 24.31 22.80 -5.23
N TYR A 283 24.35 23.76 -4.31
CA TYR A 283 23.17 24.53 -3.93
C TYR A 283 22.95 25.71 -4.88
N GLY A 284 21.74 25.89 -5.40
CA GLY A 284 21.39 27.13 -6.10
C GLY A 284 20.24 27.02 -7.09
N LEU A 285 19.86 28.19 -7.61
CA LEU A 285 18.76 28.38 -8.57
C LEU A 285 19.21 28.39 -10.04
N TYR A 286 20.53 28.37 -10.28
CA TYR A 286 21.13 28.58 -11.60
C TYR A 286 22.11 27.46 -11.92
N GLY A 287 21.91 26.78 -13.06
CA GLY A 287 22.75 25.67 -13.54
C GLY A 287 22.05 24.31 -13.45
N ASN A 288 22.30 23.42 -14.43
CA ASN A 288 21.55 22.18 -14.61
C ASN A 288 21.72 21.14 -13.48
N ASP A 289 22.77 21.28 -12.66
CA ASP A 289 23.13 20.32 -11.61
C ASP A 289 22.92 20.86 -10.18
N ASN A 290 22.45 22.11 -10.05
CA ASN A 290 22.23 22.73 -8.74
C ASN A 290 20.81 22.41 -8.24
N LEU A 291 20.66 22.17 -6.94
CA LEU A 291 19.38 21.90 -6.29
C LEU A 291 19.14 22.91 -5.16
N VAL A 292 17.88 23.11 -4.79
CA VAL A 292 17.52 23.67 -3.48
C VAL A 292 17.15 22.58 -2.49
N CYS A 293 17.01 22.92 -1.21
CA CYS A 293 16.74 21.95 -0.13
C CYS A 293 15.53 21.05 -0.39
N SER A 294 14.48 21.62 -0.97
CA SER A 294 13.23 20.93 -1.32
C SER A 294 13.38 20.04 -2.55
N GLU A 295 14.25 20.42 -3.48
CA GLU A 295 14.60 19.61 -4.65
C GLU A 295 15.49 18.44 -4.27
N ALA A 296 16.44 18.62 -3.33
CA ALA A 296 17.23 17.53 -2.79
C ALA A 296 16.33 16.47 -2.12
N SER A 297 15.36 16.92 -1.31
CA SER A 297 14.36 16.04 -0.68
C SER A 297 13.52 15.32 -1.74
N ARG A 298 12.98 16.05 -2.72
CA ARG A 298 12.23 15.45 -3.84
C ARG A 298 13.07 14.48 -4.66
N TRP A 299 14.32 14.82 -4.97
CA TRP A 299 15.21 14.00 -5.80
C TRP A 299 15.41 12.63 -5.16
N VAL A 300 15.66 12.57 -3.86
CA VAL A 300 15.78 11.29 -3.13
C VAL A 300 14.47 10.52 -3.15
N LEU A 301 13.34 11.18 -2.89
CA LEU A 301 12.03 10.53 -2.91
C LEU A 301 11.68 9.97 -4.29
N VAL A 302 11.96 10.70 -5.38
CA VAL A 302 11.73 10.24 -6.75
C VAL A 302 12.64 9.05 -7.10
N ASN A 303 13.94 9.16 -6.82
CA ASN A 303 14.89 8.07 -7.09
C ASN A 303 14.70 6.85 -6.18
N SER A 304 13.97 7.00 -5.09
CA SER A 304 13.53 5.88 -4.25
C SER A 304 12.24 5.19 -4.75
N GLY A 305 11.60 5.72 -5.80
CA GLY A 305 10.46 5.10 -6.48
C GLY A 305 9.14 5.89 -6.42
N LEU A 306 9.11 7.07 -5.78
CA LEU A 306 7.91 7.92 -5.78
C LEU A 306 7.75 8.71 -7.09
N LYS A 307 6.51 9.03 -7.44
CA LYS A 307 6.16 9.82 -8.61
C LYS A 307 5.69 11.21 -8.20
N ILE A 308 6.63 12.05 -7.78
CA ILE A 308 6.35 13.42 -7.34
C ILE A 308 6.56 14.37 -8.54
N PRO A 309 5.53 15.10 -9.00
CA PRO A 309 5.66 16.02 -10.13
C PRO A 309 6.59 17.20 -9.79
N GLU A 310 7.06 17.91 -10.82
CA GLU A 310 7.68 19.23 -10.64
C GLU A 310 6.62 20.31 -10.38
N THR A 311 7.07 21.48 -10.00
CA THR A 311 6.22 22.65 -9.76
C THR A 311 5.36 22.98 -10.96
N ALA A 312 4.08 23.26 -10.74
CA ALA A 312 3.16 23.72 -11.78
C ALA A 312 3.38 25.21 -12.15
N SER A 313 4.15 25.96 -11.36
CA SER A 313 4.35 27.41 -11.54
C SER A 313 5.37 27.72 -12.65
N PRO A 314 4.96 28.38 -13.75
CA PRO A 314 5.87 28.76 -14.83
C PRO A 314 6.96 29.75 -14.37
N LEU A 315 6.61 30.67 -13.46
CA LEU A 315 7.55 31.64 -12.88
C LEU A 315 8.67 30.96 -12.08
N LYS A 316 8.34 29.94 -11.27
CA LYS A 316 9.36 29.18 -10.53
C LYS A 316 10.31 28.44 -11.47
N ARG A 317 9.79 27.83 -12.53
CA ARG A 317 10.62 27.16 -13.57
C ARG A 317 11.53 28.15 -14.30
N LEU A 318 11.05 29.37 -14.58
CA LEU A 318 11.87 30.43 -15.17
C LEU A 318 13.02 30.86 -14.26
N LEU A 319 12.83 30.77 -12.94
CA LEU A 319 13.84 31.04 -11.92
C LEU A 319 14.69 29.81 -11.56
N GLY A 320 14.60 28.71 -12.33
CA GLY A 320 15.34 27.47 -12.09
C GLY A 320 14.92 26.70 -10.84
N ILE A 321 13.75 27.01 -10.25
CA ILE A 321 13.15 26.26 -9.15
C ILE A 321 12.12 25.31 -9.73
N HIS A 322 12.45 24.02 -9.73
CA HIS A 322 11.60 22.93 -10.15
C HIS A 322 10.76 22.37 -9.01
N TYR A 323 11.16 22.54 -7.74
CA TYR A 323 10.32 22.15 -6.59
C TYR A 323 10.70 22.88 -5.29
N GLY A 324 9.86 23.80 -4.81
CA GLY A 324 10.09 24.55 -3.56
C GLY A 324 9.34 23.98 -2.34
N PRO A 325 9.56 24.50 -1.11
CA PRO A 325 8.84 24.04 0.08
C PRO A 325 7.31 24.15 -0.06
N ALA A 326 6.83 25.21 -0.72
CA ALA A 326 5.41 25.39 -1.06
C ALA A 326 4.81 24.22 -1.86
N ASN A 327 5.62 23.52 -2.65
CA ASN A 327 5.14 22.44 -3.50
C ASN A 327 4.69 21.21 -2.70
N PHE A 328 5.27 20.97 -1.51
CA PHE A 328 4.79 19.94 -0.60
C PHE A 328 3.36 20.22 -0.09
N PHE A 329 2.99 21.51 0.06
CA PHE A 329 1.64 21.90 0.48
C PHE A 329 0.62 21.82 -0.64
N SER A 330 1.02 22.13 -1.87
CA SER A 330 0.13 22.08 -3.05
C SER A 330 -0.02 20.68 -3.66
N ASP A 331 0.76 19.70 -3.20
CA ASP A 331 0.74 18.32 -3.72
C ASP A 331 -0.23 17.45 -2.90
N GLU A 332 -1.51 17.60 -3.22
CA GLU A 332 -2.64 16.94 -2.53
C GLU A 332 -2.66 15.40 -2.69
N TYR A 333 -1.85 14.87 -3.62
CA TYR A 333 -1.89 13.44 -3.98
C TYR A 333 -0.72 12.65 -3.40
N ASN A 334 0.43 13.28 -3.21
CA ASN A 334 1.63 12.58 -2.77
C ASN A 334 1.95 12.78 -1.30
N PHE A 335 1.44 13.85 -0.66
CA PHE A 335 1.81 14.16 0.72
C PHE A 335 0.61 14.47 1.63
N ILE A 336 0.73 14.07 2.89
CA ILE A 336 -0.12 14.52 3.98
C ILE A 336 0.73 15.44 4.87
N ILE A 337 0.30 16.69 5.04
CA ILE A 337 0.99 17.66 5.89
C ILE A 337 0.43 17.57 7.31
N THR A 338 1.30 17.38 8.31
CA THR A 338 0.93 17.31 9.73
C THR A 338 1.85 18.15 10.60
N PRO A 339 1.39 18.77 11.70
CA PRO A 339 2.27 19.43 12.66
C PRO A 339 3.23 18.44 13.34
N LEU A 340 4.50 18.84 13.49
CA LEU A 340 5.44 18.12 14.34
C LEU A 340 5.31 18.63 15.77
N TYR A 341 4.61 17.88 16.62
CA TYR A 341 4.46 18.25 18.01
C TYR A 341 5.75 17.94 18.78
N ALA A 342 6.36 18.97 19.36
CA ALA A 342 7.27 18.76 20.48
C ALA A 342 6.44 18.24 21.66
N ALA A 343 6.87 17.15 22.30
CA ALA A 343 6.33 16.79 23.60
C ALA A 343 6.53 18.01 24.51
N SER A 344 5.45 18.52 25.09
CA SER A 344 5.54 19.51 26.16
C SER A 344 6.49 18.95 27.22
N LYS A 345 7.56 19.69 27.50
CA LYS A 345 8.50 19.35 28.57
C LYS A 345 7.78 19.19 29.90
#